data_AF-A0A951CIT2-F1
#
_entry.id   AF-A0A951CIT2-F1
#
_cell.length_a   1.000
_cell.length_b   1.000
_cell.length_c   1.000
_cell.angle_alpha   90.00
_cell.angle_beta   90.00
_cell.angle_gamma   90.00
#
_symmetry.space_group_name_H-M   'P 1'
#
loop_
_entity.id
_entity.type
_entity.pdbx_description
1 polymer ?
#
loop_
_entity_poly.entity_id
_entity_poly.type
_entity_poly.pdbx_seq_one_letter_code
_entity_poly.pdbx_strand_id
1 'polypeptide(L)' 'MSTEKQIAANQANAQHSTGPKTEEGKAKSCLNNFKWGFCGAFKVLPLEDQENFDSMLAGLRAEHKPTTMT' A
#
# COMPACT_ATOMS: atom_id res chain seq x y z
N MET A 1 -6.33 -4.56 37.78
CA MET A 1 -7.66 -4.08 37.35
C MET A 1 -7.60 -2.59 37.15
N SER A 2 -8.16 -2.06 36.07
CA SER A 2 -8.20 -0.61 35.82
C SER A 2 -9.11 0.08 36.83
N THR A 3 -8.72 1.26 37.30
CA THR A 3 -9.55 2.08 38.19
C THR A 3 -10.74 2.67 37.44
N GLU A 4 -11.81 3.05 38.15
CA GLU A 4 -12.98 3.72 37.55
C GLU A 4 -12.59 4.98 36.77
N LYS A 5 -11.64 5.75 37.31
CA LYS A 5 -11.08 6.94 36.65
C LYS A 5 -10.39 6.59 35.32
N GLN A 6 -9.66 5.48 35.26
CA GLN A 6 -9.03 4.99 34.03
C GLN A 6 -10.08 4.50 33.01
N ILE A 7 -11.16 3.86 33.47
CA ILE A 7 -12.25 3.38 32.61
C ILE A 7 -12.98 4.57 31.97
N ALA A 8 -13.34 5.59 32.75
CA ALA A 8 -14.00 6.79 32.25
C ALA A 8 -13.13 7.53 31.22
N ALA A 9 -11.83 7.67 31.49
CA ALA A 9 -10.89 8.27 30.54
C ALA A 9 -10.77 7.47 29.23
N ASN A 10 -10.70 6.13 29.32
CA ASN A 10 -10.65 5.28 28.13
C ASN A 10 -11.93 5.38 27.28
N GLN A 11 -13.10 5.46 27.91
CA GLN A 11 -14.37 5.64 27.19
C GLN A 11 -14.42 6.98 26.45
N ALA A 12 -13.97 8.07 27.10
CA ALA A 12 -13.88 9.38 26.46
C ALA A 12 -12.89 9.37 25.27
N ASN A 13 -11.69 8.82 25.48
CA ASN A 13 -10.66 8.74 24.43
C ASN A 13 -11.10 7.88 23.24
N ALA A 14 -11.86 6.81 23.47
CA ALA A 14 -12.36 5.93 22.41
C ALA A 14 -13.25 6.68 21.40
N GLN A 15 -14.00 7.70 21.84
CA GLN A 15 -14.83 8.52 20.95
C GLN A 15 -14.01 9.33 19.94
N HIS A 16 -12.76 9.65 20.28
CA HIS A 16 -11.84 10.41 19.43
C HIS A 16 -10.96 9.53 18.54
N SER A 17 -10.90 8.22 18.78
CA SER A 17 -9.97 7.30 18.13
C SER A 17 -10.69 6.23 17.29
N THR A 18 -11.72 6.60 16.53
CA THR A 18 -12.53 5.66 15.74
C THR A 18 -11.94 5.27 14.38
N GLY A 19 -10.70 5.63 14.10
CA GLY A 19 -10.07 5.44 12.80
C GLY A 19 -10.76 6.23 11.67
N PRO A 20 -10.27 6.10 10.42
CA PRO A 20 -10.87 6.76 9.26
C PRO A 20 -12.21 6.13 8.88
N LYS A 21 -13.26 6.96 8.74
CA LYS A 21 -14.60 6.53 8.32
C LYS A 21 -14.90 6.79 6.85
N THR A 22 -14.18 7.72 6.22
CA THR A 22 -14.35 8.06 4.81
C THR A 22 -13.39 7.27 3.93
N GLU A 23 -13.73 7.11 2.64
CA GLU A 23 -12.87 6.44 1.68
C GLU A 23 -11.53 7.16 1.51
N GLU A 24 -11.50 8.50 1.50
CA GLU A 24 -10.23 9.24 1.45
C GLU A 24 -9.39 9.02 2.71
N GLY A 25 -10.03 8.94 3.88
CA GLY A 25 -9.35 8.66 5.14
C GLY A 25 -8.76 7.25 5.18
N LYS A 26 -9.49 6.26 4.66
CA LYS A 26 -9.01 4.87 4.56
C LYS A 26 -7.84 4.77 3.59
N ALA A 27 -7.93 5.44 2.43
CA ALA A 27 -6.84 5.50 1.45
C ALA A 27 -5.57 6.12 2.03
N LYS A 28 -5.68 7.13 2.90
CA LYS A 28 -4.50 7.67 3.61
C LYS A 28 -3.96 6.69 4.65
N SER A 29 -4.85 6.06 5.43
CA SER A 29 -4.43 5.12 6.47
C SER A 29 -3.82 3.84 5.92
N CYS A 30 -4.18 3.40 4.71
CA CYS A 30 -3.58 2.21 4.10
C CYS A 30 -2.08 2.43 3.78
N LEU A 31 -1.68 3.67 3.50
CA LEU A 31 -0.29 4.06 3.27
C LEU A 31 0.56 3.94 4.54
N ASN A 32 -0.02 4.05 5.75
CA ASN A 32 0.75 3.92 6.99
C ASN A 32 1.34 2.51 7.20
N ASN A 33 0.74 1.49 6.60
CA ASN A 33 1.25 0.11 6.62
C ASN A 33 2.17 -0.20 5.41
N PHE A 34 2.38 0.78 4.52
CA PHE A 34 3.16 0.62 3.30
C PHE A 34 4.66 0.74 3.63
N LYS A 35 5.23 -0.32 4.23
CA LYS A 35 6.62 -0.35 4.69
C LYS A 35 7.65 -0.56 3.58
N TRP A 36 7.29 -1.36 2.58
CA TRP A 36 8.29 -1.88 1.64
C TRP A 36 8.28 -1.21 0.28
N GLY A 37 7.29 -0.39 -0.08
CA GLY A 37 7.34 0.34 -1.36
C GLY A 37 7.22 -0.50 -2.64
N PHE A 38 7.53 -1.80 -2.55
CA PHE A 38 7.73 -2.71 -3.67
C PHE A 38 6.41 -3.26 -4.26
N CYS A 39 5.27 -3.02 -3.63
CA CYS A 39 3.95 -3.41 -4.17
C CYS A 39 3.34 -2.30 -5.06
N GLY A 40 4.15 -1.53 -5.76
CA GLY A 40 3.69 -0.63 -6.81
C GLY A 40 3.66 -1.34 -8.16
N ALA A 41 2.73 -0.98 -9.04
CA ALA A 41 2.85 -1.37 -10.44
C ALA A 41 4.20 -0.86 -10.98
N PHE A 42 4.94 -1.71 -11.68
CA PHE A 42 6.21 -1.33 -12.28
C PHE A 42 6.00 -0.10 -13.19
N LYS A 43 6.85 0.91 -13.04
CA LYS A 43 6.86 2.11 -13.87
C LYS A 43 8.29 2.46 -14.22
N VAL A 44 8.54 2.68 -15.51
CA VAL A 44 9.81 3.18 -16.03
C VAL A 44 10.05 4.61 -15.52
N LEU A 45 11.29 4.95 -15.18
CA LEU A 45 11.60 6.28 -14.63
C LEU A 45 11.37 7.37 -15.69
N PRO A 46 11.07 8.63 -15.29
CA PRO A 46 10.77 9.69 -16.26
C PRO A 46 11.88 10.02 -17.27
N LEU A 47 13.13 9.64 -16.98
CA LEU A 47 14.30 9.85 -17.84
C LEU A 47 14.69 8.60 -18.63
N GLU A 48 13.93 7.51 -18.47
CA GLU A 48 14.14 6.25 -19.18
C GLU A 48 13.10 6.10 -20.31
N ASP A 49 13.40 5.23 -21.26
CA ASP A 49 12.57 5.00 -22.43
C ASP A 49 11.63 3.80 -22.22
N GLN A 50 10.33 4.08 -22.23
CA GLN A 50 9.27 3.08 -22.07
C GLN A 50 9.22 2.08 -23.25
N GLU A 51 9.45 2.54 -24.49
CA GLU A 51 9.35 1.70 -25.67
C GLU A 51 10.46 0.64 -25.71
N ASN A 52 11.68 1.05 -25.34
CA ASN A 52 12.82 0.13 -25.22
C ASN A 52 12.58 -0.93 -24.15
N PHE A 53 12.03 -0.52 -23.00
CA PHE A 53 11.68 -1.46 -21.93
C PHE A 53 10.62 -2.48 -22.40
N ASP A 54 9.57 -2.02 -23.07
CA ASP A 54 8.49 -2.87 -23.55
C ASP A 54 8.98 -3.88 -24.60
N SER A 55 9.86 -3.45 -25.51
CA SER A 55 10.49 -4.32 -26.51
C SER A 55 11.35 -5.41 -25.85
N MET A 56 12.19 -5.02 -24.89
CA MET A 56 13.01 -5.98 -24.13
C MET A 56 12.15 -6.98 -23.37
N LEU A 57 11.10 -6.50 -22.68
CA LEU A 57 10.20 -7.34 -21.91
C LEU A 57 9.43 -8.32 -22.80
N ALA A 58 8.99 -7.90 -23.98
CA ALA A 58 8.33 -8.76 -24.96
C ALA A 58 9.27 -9.88 -25.44
N GLY A 59 10.53 -9.55 -25.73
CA GLY A 59 11.54 -10.54 -26.11
C GLY A 59 11.76 -11.60 -25.03
N LEU A 60 11.99 -11.16 -23.78
CA LEU A 60 12.20 -12.06 -22.65
C LEU A 60 10.97 -12.95 -22.37
N ARG A 61 9.76 -12.41 -22.49
CA ARG A 61 8.52 -13.20 -22.34
C ARG A 61 8.36 -14.25 -23.43
N ALA A 62 8.69 -13.90 -24.68
CA ALA A 62 8.60 -14.81 -25.81
C ALA A 62 9.62 -15.95 -25.68
N GLU A 63 10.83 -15.65 -25.20
CA GLU A 63 11.90 -16.63 -24.98
C GLU A 63 11.57 -17.59 -23.84
N HIS A 64 11.22 -17.05 -22.66
CA HIS A 64 11.14 -17.85 -21.44
C HIS A 64 9.75 -18.40 -21.11
N LYS A 65 8.68 -17.91 -21.77
CA LYS A 65 7.29 -18.37 -21.60
C LYS A 65 6.89 -18.65 -20.15
N PRO A 66 7.06 -17.68 -19.23
CA PRO A 66 6.78 -17.90 -17.82
C PRO A 66 5.30 -18.23 -17.60
N THR A 67 5.03 -19.30 -16.86
CA THR A 67 3.67 -19.82 -16.57
C THR A 67 3.13 -19.39 -15.21
N THR A 68 4.00 -18.95 -14.31
CA THR A 68 3.62 -18.58 -12.94
C THR A 68 3.56 -17.06 -12.82
N MET A 69 2.45 -16.54 -12.28
CA MET A 69 2.38 -15.15 -11.85
C MET A 69 2.92 -15.04 -10.42
N THR A 70 4.01 -14.30 -10.25
CA THR A 70 4.57 -13.86 -8.96
C THR A 70 4.16 -12.43 -8.65
#